data_AF-A0A497JR53-F1
#
_entry.id   AF-A0A497JR53-F1
#
_cell.length_a   1.000
_cell.length_b   1.000
_cell.length_c   1.000
_cell.angle_alpha   90.00
_cell.angle_beta   90.00
_cell.angle_gamma   90.00
#
_symmetry.space_group_name_H-M   'P 1'
#
loop_
_entity.id
_entity.type
_entity.pdbx_description
1 polymer ?
#
loop_
_entity_poly.entity_id
_entity_poly.type
_entity_poly.pdbx_seq_one_letter_code
_entity_poly.pdbx_strand_id
1 'polypeptide(L)'
;AHFLIKNLGPLLGRNKLSIFLRFPFRIVDLNYELTLRALDLLAKYSHLGIGGRDATILATAETLNINEIMTHDEAFKRIEWLRTIDPVSKR
;
A
#
# COMPACT_ATOMS: atom_id res chain seq x y z
N ALA A 1 6.36 -3.47 8.53
CA ALA A 1 7.15 -3.88 9.72
C ALA A 1 8.38 -2.99 9.95
N HIS A 2 9.22 -2.74 8.93
CA HIS A 2 10.50 -2.02 9.07
C HIS A 2 10.41 -0.68 9.82
N PHE A 3 9.45 0.20 9.46
CA PHE A 3 9.31 1.51 10.10
C PHE A 3 9.08 1.46 11.61
N LEU A 4 8.12 0.65 12.08
CA LEU A 4 7.81 0.53 13.51
C LEU A 4 8.98 -0.07 14.29
N ILE A 5 9.62 -1.10 13.76
CA ILE A 5 10.79 -1.74 14.40
C ILE A 5 11.97 -0.77 14.47
N LYS A 6 12.25 -0.04 13.39
CA LYS A 6 13.34 0.93 13.32
C LYS A 6 13.16 2.07 14.34
N ASN A 7 11.94 2.59 14.49
CA ASN A 7 11.68 3.78 15.30
C ASN A 7 11.31 3.48 16.76
N LEU A 8 10.74 2.30 17.06
CA LEU A 8 10.27 1.95 18.41
C LEU A 8 11.14 0.86 19.07
N GLY A 9 12.13 0.35 18.36
CA GLY A 9 12.93 -0.80 18.78
C GLY A 9 12.24 -2.14 18.49
N PRO A 10 12.99 -3.25 18.57
CA PRO A 10 12.52 -4.56 18.10
C PRO A 10 11.34 -5.12 18.90
N LEU A 11 11.33 -4.93 20.22
CA LEU A 11 10.29 -5.46 21.10
C LEU A 11 8.97 -4.69 20.95
N LEU A 12 9.00 -3.36 21.16
CA LEU A 12 7.79 -2.54 21.08
C LEU A 12 7.25 -2.45 19.65
N GLY A 13 8.13 -2.33 18.64
CA GLY A 13 7.73 -2.30 17.24
C GLY A 13 7.04 -3.60 16.79
N ARG A 14 7.56 -4.77 17.21
CA ARG A 14 6.91 -6.07 16.95
C ARG A 14 5.57 -6.19 17.64
N ASN A 15 5.47 -5.78 18.91
CA ASN A 15 4.21 -5.84 19.66
C ASN A 15 3.12 -4.97 18.98
N LYS A 16 3.43 -3.70 18.66
CA LYS A 16 2.47 -2.83 17.96
C LYS A 16 2.04 -3.38 16.60
N LEU A 17 2.97 -3.95 15.83
CA LEU A 17 2.64 -4.60 14.56
C LEU A 17 1.73 -5.82 14.77
N SER A 18 1.98 -6.61 15.81
CA SER A 18 1.13 -7.76 16.14
C SER A 18 -0.30 -7.33 16.49
N ILE A 19 -0.48 -6.23 17.22
CA ILE A 19 -1.82 -5.69 17.51
C ILE A 19 -2.51 -5.27 16.21
N PHE A 20 -1.81 -4.54 15.35
CA PHE A 20 -2.36 -4.12 14.05
C PHE A 20 -2.78 -5.33 13.19
N LEU A 21 -1.96 -6.36 13.09
CA LEU A 21 -2.27 -7.54 12.28
C LEU A 21 -3.40 -8.43 12.85
N ARG A 22 -3.95 -8.13 14.04
CA ARG A 22 -5.11 -8.84 14.61
C ARG A 22 -6.45 -8.30 14.10
N PHE A 23 -6.48 -7.15 13.45
CA PHE A 23 -7.69 -6.71 12.75
C PHE A 23 -8.04 -7.69 11.61
N PRO A 24 -9.32 -7.81 11.24
CA PRO A 24 -9.78 -8.78 10.24
C PRO A 24 -9.43 -8.34 8.82
N PHE A 25 -8.14 -8.16 8.54
CA PHE A 25 -7.66 -7.82 7.21
C PHE A 25 -7.79 -9.00 6.27
N ARG A 26 -8.19 -8.72 5.04
CA ARG A 26 -7.94 -9.64 3.92
C ARG A 26 -6.46 -9.54 3.55
N ILE A 27 -5.71 -10.62 3.76
CA ILE A 27 -4.33 -10.74 3.31
C ILE A 27 -4.35 -11.28 1.88
N VAL A 28 -3.58 -10.65 0.99
CA VAL A 28 -3.42 -11.07 -0.40
C VAL A 28 -1.97 -11.48 -0.60
N ASP A 29 -1.77 -12.70 -1.09
CA ASP A 29 -0.43 -13.21 -1.38
C ASP A 29 0.11 -12.61 -2.67
N LEU A 30 1.38 -12.20 -2.65
CA LEU A 30 2.09 -11.77 -3.84
C LEU A 30 2.51 -12.99 -4.66
N ASN A 31 1.77 -13.28 -5.72
CA ASN A 31 2.06 -14.36 -6.65
C ASN A 31 2.67 -13.83 -7.96
N TYR A 32 3.01 -14.74 -8.87
CA TYR A 32 3.63 -14.40 -10.16
C TYR A 32 2.75 -13.45 -10.99
N GLU A 33 1.46 -13.77 -11.16
CA GLU A 33 0.53 -12.95 -11.95
C GLU A 33 0.38 -11.53 -11.38
N LEU A 34 0.24 -11.42 -10.05
CA LEU A 34 0.14 -10.13 -9.38
C LEU A 34 1.45 -9.34 -9.50
N THR A 35 2.59 -10.03 -9.54
CA THR A 35 3.89 -9.40 -9.77
C THR A 35 4.01 -8.85 -11.19
N LEU A 36 3.59 -9.61 -12.20
CA LEU A 36 3.56 -9.11 -13.58
C LEU A 36 2.65 -7.89 -13.70
N ARG A 37 1.46 -7.94 -13.09
CA ARG A 37 0.56 -6.78 -13.11
C ARG A 37 1.15 -5.56 -12.39
N ALA A 38 1.87 -5.78 -11.30
CA ALA A 38 2.59 -4.71 -10.60
C ALA A 38 3.70 -4.10 -11.48
N LEU A 39 4.41 -4.89 -12.28
CA LEU A 39 5.43 -4.38 -13.20
C LEU A 39 4.80 -3.52 -14.31
N ASP A 40 3.67 -3.93 -14.88
CA ASP A 40 2.94 -3.14 -15.87
C ASP A 40 2.51 -1.78 -15.29
N LEU A 41 1.95 -1.78 -14.07
CA LEU A 41 1.51 -0.56 -13.40
C LEU A 41 2.68 0.32 -12.97
N LEU A 42 3.81 -0.28 -12.57
CA LEU A 42 5.03 0.46 -12.29
C LEU A 42 5.54 1.16 -13.54
N ALA A 43 5.61 0.46 -14.68
CA ALA A 43 6.00 1.06 -15.95
C ALA A 43 5.05 2.21 -16.33
N LYS A 44 3.73 1.98 -16.23
CA LYS A 44 2.69 2.95 -16.54
C LYS A 44 2.75 4.21 -15.67
N TYR A 45 2.94 4.05 -14.35
CA TYR A 45 2.80 5.15 -13.39
C TYR A 45 4.11 5.62 -12.75
N SER A 46 5.26 5.10 -13.19
CA SER A 46 6.59 5.51 -12.71
C SER A 46 6.81 7.02 -12.74
N HIS A 47 6.33 7.69 -13.79
CA HIS A 47 6.41 9.14 -13.98
C HIS A 47 5.60 9.95 -12.93
N LEU A 48 4.68 9.30 -12.22
CA LEU A 48 3.91 9.90 -11.13
C LEU A 48 4.58 9.72 -9.76
N GLY A 49 5.81 9.20 -9.69
CA GLY A 49 6.53 8.99 -8.43
C GLY A 49 6.11 7.75 -7.65
N ILE A 50 5.41 6.80 -8.32
CA ILE A 50 5.02 5.50 -7.76
C ILE A 50 6.22 4.56 -7.75
N GLY A 51 6.49 3.92 -6.60
CA GLY A 51 7.51 2.88 -6.46
C GLY A 51 6.99 1.45 -6.67
N GLY A 52 7.87 0.45 -6.64
CA GLY A 52 7.48 -0.95 -6.84
C GLY A 52 6.47 -1.48 -5.82
N ARG A 53 6.55 -1.02 -4.56
CA ARG A 53 5.56 -1.35 -3.52
C ARG A 53 4.20 -0.76 -3.85
N ASP A 54 4.18 0.49 -4.30
CA ASP A 54 2.95 1.21 -4.62
C ASP A 54 2.26 0.56 -5.82
N ALA A 55 3.05 0.18 -6.84
CA ALA A 55 2.56 -0.58 -7.97
C ALA A 55 1.97 -1.94 -7.58
N THR A 56 2.55 -2.62 -6.57
CA THR A 56 1.99 -3.87 -6.02
C THR A 56 0.64 -3.63 -5.32
N ILE A 57 0.49 -2.52 -4.60
CA ILE A 57 -0.78 -2.12 -3.98
C ILE A 57 -1.82 -1.82 -5.05
N LEU A 58 -1.46 -1.08 -6.11
CA LEU A 58 -2.35 -0.80 -7.24
C LEU A 58 -2.79 -2.07 -7.97
N ALA A 59 -1.85 -2.99 -8.23
CA ALA A 59 -2.15 -4.29 -8.85
C ALA A 59 -3.14 -5.10 -8.02
N THR A 60 -2.96 -5.08 -6.69
CA THR A 60 -3.86 -5.74 -5.75
C THR A 60 -5.25 -5.12 -5.80
N ALA A 61 -5.33 -3.79 -5.81
CA ALA A 61 -6.60 -3.06 -5.88
C ALA A 61 -7.35 -3.35 -7.19
N GLU A 62 -6.69 -3.29 -8.35
CA GLU A 62 -7.31 -3.65 -9.63
C GLU A 62 -7.79 -5.11 -9.65
N THR A 63 -6.96 -6.05 -9.18
CA THR A 63 -7.30 -7.49 -9.16
C THR A 63 -8.52 -7.78 -8.28
N LEU A 64 -8.72 -6.98 -7.23
CA LEU A 64 -9.85 -7.12 -6.31
C LEU A 64 -11.03 -6.19 -6.63
N ASN A 65 -10.98 -5.45 -7.75
CA ASN A 65 -11.97 -4.42 -8.09
C ASN A 65 -12.19 -3.39 -6.96
N ILE A 66 -11.12 -3.01 -6.27
CA ILE A 66 -11.12 -1.97 -5.24
C ILE A 66 -10.68 -0.67 -5.91
N ASN A 67 -11.49 0.38 -5.78
CA ASN A 67 -11.22 1.70 -6.35
C ASN A 67 -11.05 2.79 -5.27
N GLU A 68 -10.91 2.41 -4.01
CA GLU A 68 -10.72 3.33 -2.89
C GLU A 68 -9.57 2.87 -2.00
N ILE A 69 -8.67 3.79 -1.64
CA ILE A 69 -7.53 3.53 -0.76
C ILE A 69 -7.42 4.58 0.34
N MET A 70 -7.08 4.14 1.56
CA MET A 70 -6.72 5.03 2.64
C MET A 70 -5.21 5.29 2.61
N THR A 71 -4.79 6.52 2.30
CA THR A 71 -3.37 6.89 2.23
C THR A 71 -3.17 8.41 2.36
N HIS A 72 -2.01 8.79 2.91
CA HIS A 72 -1.53 10.17 2.91
C HIS A 72 -0.59 10.46 1.69
N ASP A 73 -0.28 9.44 0.90
CA ASP A 73 0.65 9.58 -0.22
C ASP A 73 -0.01 10.29 -1.42
N GLU A 74 0.54 11.46 -1.76
CA GLU A 74 0.08 12.30 -2.86
C GLU A 74 0.25 11.65 -4.24
N ALA A 75 1.13 10.65 -4.40
CA ALA A 75 1.30 9.95 -5.67
C ALA A 75 0.04 9.19 -6.10
N PHE A 76 -0.66 8.58 -5.15
CA PHE A 76 -1.90 7.85 -5.41
C PHE A 76 -3.04 8.77 -5.84
N LYS A 77 -3.04 10.04 -5.41
CA LYS A 77 -4.07 11.02 -5.80
C LYS A 77 -4.06 11.36 -7.29
N ARG A 78 -2.95 11.05 -7.98
CA ARG A 78 -2.78 11.26 -9.42
C ARG A 78 -3.27 10.06 -10.26
N ILE A 79 -3.73 8.98 -9.62
CA ILE A 79 -4.24 7.79 -10.32
C ILE A 79 -5.75 7.96 -10.55
N GLU A 80 -6.15 8.22 -11.79
CA GLU A 80 -7.52 8.65 -12.14
C GLU A 80 -8.64 7.70 -11.68
N TRP A 81 -8.40 6.38 -11.73
CA TRP A 81 -9.40 5.38 -11.38
C TRP A 81 -9.50 5.11 -9.88
N LEU A 82 -8.59 5.68 -9.07
CA LEU A 82 -8.45 5.37 -7.66
C LEU A 82 -8.81 6.58 -6.79
N ARG A 83 -9.84 6.42 -5.96
CA ARG A 83 -10.19 7.40 -4.93
C ARG A 83 -9.27 7.24 -3.73
N THR A 84 -8.67 8.34 -3.28
CA THR A 84 -7.86 8.38 -2.06
C THR A 84 -8.62 9.02 -0.91
N ILE A 85 -8.61 8.38 0.26
CA ILE A 85 -9.05 8.96 1.53
C ILE A 85 -7.81 9.21 2.38
N ASP A 86 -7.56 10.46 2.75
CA ASP A 86 -6.50 10.81 3.70
C ASP A 86 -7.08 10.83 5.13
N PRO A 87 -6.70 9.87 6.00
CA PRO A 87 -7.23 9.81 7.36
C PRO A 87 -6.54 10.80 8.30
N VAL A 88 -5.47 11.46 7.86
CA VAL A 88 -4.70 12.39 8.70
C VAL A 88 -5.19 13.80 8.42
N SER A 89 -5.75 14.47 9.43
CA SER A 89 -6.08 15.89 9.30
C SER A 89 -4.81 16.69 9.04
N LYS A 90 -4.81 17.60 8.07
CA LYS A 90 -3.78 18.64 7.97
C LYS A 90 -3.79 19.41 9.28
N ARG A 91 -2.73 19.25 10.08
CA ARG A 91 -2.49 20.07 11.27
C ARG A 91 -2.17 21.49 10.86
#